data_AF-A0AAW9Q8E5-F1
#
_entry.id   AF-A0AAW9Q8E5-F1
#
_cell.length_a   1.000
_cell.length_b   1.000
_cell.length_c   1.000
_cell.angle_alpha   90.00
_cell.angle_beta   90.00
_cell.angle_gamma   90.00
#
_symmetry.space_group_name_H-M   'P 1'
#
loop_
_entity.id
_entity.type
_entity.pdbx_description
1 polymer ?
#
loop_
_entity_poly.entity_id
_entity_poly.type
_entity_poly.pdbx_seq_one_letter_code
_entity_poly.pdbx_strand_id
1 'polypeptide(L)'
;MAQAALAFALEFADTLPGRAASPFSTRFERTGFEIGRDHARYGLTPPADQMLFGHPVRAGWDAGVPAFRRRTRRATTPVHQWLELRLQAWLRSAAFEDIQVTPHLLSQIAAAQCPVTGERLTQGTGHPSDAVIERLNPQAAYAAGNLVAMSRRAQAARAGRDWHAALAQAHRIEGGEAEAIDGLTAEQWRRLAVLASFATPLSHDEAAALPLAVLPPNRVRVINPVQALQVVLTLPFTRADALPLLAPMAALVPAHARPAFHVFMTTLLSRRVAGGQPWNGAAMAQAMQQAWADPLVLRRWQRLALALTAAEAERLVQQLTARGLGGESVRCLDFMQATDGWGLADAPAALRVAAVASRPAGSAVATRARGPVPRLAPAATGGSAAHRVE
;
A
#
# COMPACT_ATOMS: atom_id res chain seq x y z
N MET A 1 52.02 7.29 2.87
CA MET A 1 52.23 7.90 1.53
C MET A 1 51.39 7.10 0.55
N ALA A 2 50.15 7.58 0.29
CA ALA A 2 49.68 8.08 -1.03
C ALA A 2 49.46 6.91 -2.02
N GLN A 3 48.33 6.65 -2.68
CA GLN A 3 47.15 7.41 -3.14
C GLN A 3 46.12 6.32 -3.58
N ALA A 4 44.84 6.40 -3.23
CA ALA A 4 43.72 7.03 -3.96
C ALA A 4 42.91 6.06 -4.86
N ALA A 5 41.60 6.09 -4.61
CA ALA A 5 40.50 5.39 -5.28
C ALA A 5 40.18 5.93 -6.68
N LEU A 6 39.50 5.14 -7.52
CA LEU A 6 38.53 5.54 -8.56
C LEU A 6 37.88 4.25 -9.14
N ALA A 7 36.63 3.93 -8.80
CA ALA A 7 35.39 4.36 -9.46
C ALA A 7 35.27 3.85 -10.90
N PHE A 8 34.72 2.64 -11.06
CA PHE A 8 34.29 2.10 -12.35
C PHE A 8 32.90 2.65 -12.66
N ALA A 9 32.85 3.85 -13.23
CA ALA A 9 31.66 4.41 -13.85
C ALA A 9 31.49 3.77 -15.23
N LEU A 10 30.35 3.13 -15.46
CA LEU A 10 29.89 2.77 -16.80
C LEU A 10 29.47 4.05 -17.53
N GLU A 11 30.44 4.75 -18.12
CA GLU A 11 30.21 5.71 -19.20
C GLU A 11 29.85 4.93 -20.47
N PHE A 12 28.56 4.68 -20.68
CA PHE A 12 28.03 4.50 -22.03
C PHE A 12 27.69 5.88 -22.57
N ALA A 13 28.71 6.61 -23.01
CA ALA A 13 28.54 7.80 -23.81
C ALA A 13 28.25 7.41 -25.26
N ASP A 14 27.03 7.76 -25.69
CA ASP A 14 26.62 8.06 -27.06
C ASP A 14 27.79 8.50 -27.96
N THR A 15 28.02 7.78 -29.06
CA THR A 15 28.48 8.38 -30.32
C THR A 15 28.07 7.49 -31.49
N LEU A 16 26.81 7.61 -31.91
CA LEU A 16 26.40 7.30 -33.28
C LEU A 16 26.11 8.63 -34.00
N PRO A 17 26.76 8.92 -35.14
CA PRO A 17 26.49 10.12 -35.90
C PRO A 17 25.13 9.99 -36.59
N GLY A 18 24.21 10.92 -36.33
CA GLY A 18 22.90 10.98 -36.99
C GLY A 18 21.69 11.11 -36.06
N ARG A 19 21.87 11.21 -34.74
CA ARG A 19 20.76 11.51 -33.83
C ARG A 19 20.53 13.01 -33.81
N ALA A 20 19.56 13.49 -34.60
CA ALA A 20 19.09 14.86 -34.53
C ALA A 20 18.86 15.25 -33.06
N ALA A 21 19.41 16.38 -32.63
CA ALA A 21 19.18 16.94 -31.31
C ALA A 21 17.66 16.96 -31.07
N SER A 22 17.21 16.38 -29.95
CA SER A 22 15.79 16.38 -29.62
C SER A 22 15.30 17.83 -29.56
N PRO A 23 14.22 18.22 -30.25
CA PRO A 23 13.70 19.59 -30.23
C PRO A 23 13.17 20.00 -28.83
N PHE A 24 13.25 19.10 -27.85
CA PHE A 24 12.80 19.29 -26.47
C PHE A 24 13.99 19.52 -25.55
N SER A 25 14.13 20.77 -25.12
CA SER A 25 15.24 21.24 -24.29
C SER A 25 15.07 20.82 -22.82
N THR A 26 13.82 20.77 -22.34
CA THR A 26 13.53 20.48 -20.93
C THR A 26 13.13 19.02 -20.70
N ARG A 27 13.34 18.53 -19.47
CA ARG A 27 12.82 17.22 -19.04
C ARG A 27 11.30 17.16 -19.16
N PHE A 28 10.62 18.27 -18.83
CA PHE A 28 9.17 18.40 -18.94
C PHE A 28 8.69 18.18 -20.38
N GLU A 29 9.29 18.84 -21.36
CA GLU A 29 8.95 18.68 -22.78
C GLU A 29 9.20 17.25 -23.28
N ARG A 30 10.33 16.64 -22.88
CA ARG A 30 10.63 15.23 -23.23
C ARG A 30 9.59 14.27 -22.68
N THR A 31 9.20 14.42 -21.41
CA THR A 31 8.14 13.60 -20.82
C THR A 31 6.80 13.80 -21.51
N GLY A 32 6.43 15.04 -21.86
CA GLY A 32 5.23 15.32 -22.63
C GLY A 32 5.24 14.62 -24.00
N PHE A 33 6.37 14.69 -24.72
CA PHE A 33 6.57 13.98 -25.98
C PHE A 33 6.42 12.46 -25.84
N GLU A 34 7.00 11.87 -24.80
CA GLU A 34 6.88 10.43 -24.52
C GLU A 34 5.42 10.02 -24.25
N ILE A 35 4.67 10.82 -23.46
CA ILE A 35 3.24 10.59 -23.21
C ILE A 35 2.45 10.60 -24.52
N GLY A 36 2.72 11.57 -25.40
CA GLY A 36 2.11 11.63 -26.73
C GLY A 36 2.40 10.41 -27.59
N ARG A 37 3.66 9.97 -27.59
CA ARG A 37 4.09 8.77 -28.31
C ARG A 37 3.43 7.51 -27.78
N ASP A 38 3.23 7.40 -26.46
CA ASP A 38 2.50 6.29 -25.85
C ASP A 38 1.02 6.29 -26.26
N HIS A 39 0.35 7.45 -26.34
CA HIS A 39 -1.01 7.52 -26.90
C HIS A 39 -1.05 6.94 -28.32
N ALA A 40 -0.13 7.33 -29.19
CA ALA A 40 -0.04 6.81 -30.55
C ALA A 40 0.24 5.29 -30.57
N ARG A 41 1.05 4.77 -29.64
CA ARG A 41 1.35 3.33 -29.51
C ARG A 41 0.11 2.49 -29.24
N TYR A 42 -0.86 3.04 -28.52
CA TYR A 42 -2.14 2.39 -28.21
C TYR A 42 -3.27 2.79 -29.17
N GLY A 43 -2.96 3.54 -30.24
CA GLY A 43 -3.95 4.00 -31.22
C GLY A 43 -4.97 4.98 -30.64
N LEU A 44 -4.61 5.70 -29.58
CA LEU A 44 -5.46 6.68 -28.91
C LEU A 44 -5.03 8.09 -29.31
N THR A 45 -6.00 9.00 -29.40
CA THR A 45 -5.76 10.43 -29.54
C THR A 45 -5.69 11.05 -28.14
N PRO A 46 -4.66 11.86 -27.81
CA PRO A 46 -4.64 12.66 -26.58
C PRO A 46 -5.86 13.57 -26.46
N PRO A 47 -6.21 14.06 -25.25
CA PRO A 47 -7.32 14.99 -25.09
C PRO A 47 -7.09 16.29 -25.90
N ALA A 48 -8.18 16.92 -26.32
CA ALA A 48 -8.17 18.01 -27.29
C ALA A 48 -7.27 19.20 -26.87
N ASP A 49 -7.27 19.53 -25.57
CA ASP A 49 -6.45 20.61 -25.02
C ASP A 49 -4.95 20.39 -25.22
N GLN A 50 -4.51 19.12 -25.29
CA GLN A 50 -3.11 18.75 -25.55
C GLN A 50 -2.78 18.59 -27.03
N MET A 51 -3.77 18.77 -27.91
CA MET A 51 -3.64 18.71 -29.37
C MET A 51 -3.47 20.10 -30.02
N LEU A 52 -3.23 21.13 -29.21
CA LEU A 52 -2.88 22.46 -29.70
C LEU A 52 -1.48 22.48 -30.36
N PHE A 53 -1.27 23.39 -31.31
CA PHE A 53 0.02 23.53 -32.00
C PHE A 53 1.14 23.89 -31.01
N GLY A 54 2.32 23.30 -31.18
CA GLY A 54 3.47 23.51 -30.30
C GLY A 54 3.42 22.72 -28.98
N HIS A 55 2.32 22.01 -28.67
CA HIS A 55 2.23 21.22 -27.45
C HIS A 55 3.08 19.94 -27.54
N PRO A 56 3.95 19.62 -26.56
CA PRO A 56 4.88 18.49 -26.66
C PRO A 56 4.18 17.13 -26.76
N VAL A 57 3.02 16.97 -26.12
CA VAL A 57 2.20 15.74 -26.25
C VAL A 57 1.71 15.55 -27.69
N ARG A 58 1.27 16.63 -28.37
CA ARG A 58 0.89 16.56 -29.77
C ARG A 58 2.08 16.15 -30.64
N ALA A 59 3.23 16.80 -30.46
CA ALA A 59 4.43 16.49 -31.23
C ALA A 59 4.85 15.01 -31.08
N GLY A 60 4.73 14.46 -29.87
CA GLY A 60 4.95 13.03 -29.58
C GLY A 60 3.98 12.11 -30.29
N TRP A 61 2.70 12.47 -30.28
CA TRP A 61 1.66 11.72 -30.94
C TRP A 61 1.81 11.76 -32.46
N ASP A 62 2.00 12.93 -33.05
CA ASP A 62 2.23 13.16 -34.49
C ASP A 62 3.45 12.36 -34.99
N ALA A 63 4.52 12.28 -34.19
CA ALA A 63 5.70 11.47 -34.51
C ALA A 63 5.44 9.95 -34.33
N GLY A 64 4.58 9.56 -33.38
CA GLY A 64 4.26 8.17 -33.07
C GLY A 64 3.31 7.51 -34.07
N VAL A 65 2.30 8.24 -34.57
CA VAL A 65 1.31 7.73 -35.53
C VAL A 65 1.94 7.04 -36.75
N PRO A 66 2.88 7.68 -37.49
CA PRO A 66 3.52 7.04 -38.64
C PRO A 66 4.49 5.92 -38.25
N ALA A 67 4.99 5.90 -37.01
CA ALA A 67 5.91 4.87 -36.51
C ALA A 67 5.17 3.57 -36.15
N PHE A 68 3.97 3.67 -35.58
CA PHE A 68 3.20 2.48 -35.14
C PHE A 68 2.22 1.99 -36.23
N ARG A 69 1.58 2.87 -37.01
CA ARG A 69 0.61 2.52 -38.07
C ARG A 69 -0.33 1.37 -37.64
N ARG A 70 -0.26 0.22 -38.32
CA ARG A 70 -1.11 -0.97 -38.07
C ARG A 70 -0.64 -1.85 -36.90
N ARG A 71 0.46 -1.49 -36.22
CA ARG A 71 1.07 -2.23 -35.10
C ARG A 71 0.74 -1.61 -33.73
N THR A 72 -0.43 -0.98 -33.61
CA THR A 72 -0.91 -0.44 -32.34
C THR A 72 -1.26 -1.56 -31.37
N ARG A 73 -1.11 -1.28 -30.08
CA ARG A 73 -1.52 -2.18 -29.00
C ARG A 73 -2.97 -1.93 -28.61
N ARG A 74 -3.64 -2.95 -28.07
CA ARG A 74 -5.01 -2.81 -27.57
C ARG A 74 -5.09 -1.81 -26.41
N ALA A 75 -5.93 -0.80 -26.54
CA ALA A 75 -6.28 0.13 -25.48
C ALA A 75 -7.35 -0.49 -24.55
N THR A 76 -6.92 -1.12 -23.46
CA THR A 76 -7.81 -1.61 -22.41
C THR A 76 -8.12 -0.51 -21.39
N THR A 77 -9.15 -0.66 -20.56
CA THR A 77 -9.47 0.35 -19.51
C THR A 77 -8.26 0.73 -18.64
N PRO A 78 -7.42 -0.23 -18.16
CA PRO A 78 -6.22 0.14 -17.41
C PRO A 78 -5.19 0.92 -18.22
N VAL A 79 -5.14 0.77 -19.56
CA VAL A 79 -4.27 1.59 -20.43
C VAL A 79 -4.78 3.01 -20.49
N HIS A 80 -6.10 3.22 -20.66
CA HIS A 80 -6.69 4.55 -20.62
C HIS A 80 -6.39 5.27 -19.30
N GLN A 81 -6.63 4.59 -18.18
CA GLN A 81 -6.35 5.14 -16.85
C GLN A 81 -4.86 5.45 -16.66
N TRP A 82 -3.96 4.60 -17.16
CA TRP A 82 -2.52 4.80 -17.06
C TRP A 82 -2.04 6.03 -17.85
N LEU A 83 -2.50 6.19 -19.09
CA LEU A 83 -2.18 7.36 -19.90
C LEU A 83 -2.76 8.65 -19.30
N GLU A 84 -3.98 8.60 -18.79
CA GLU A 84 -4.60 9.72 -18.09
C GLU A 84 -3.80 10.09 -16.83
N LEU A 85 -3.38 9.11 -16.03
CA LEU A 85 -2.60 9.33 -14.82
C LEU A 85 -1.24 9.97 -15.12
N ARG A 86 -0.53 9.48 -16.16
CA ARG A 86 0.73 10.06 -16.64
C ARG A 86 0.54 11.50 -17.09
N LEU A 87 -0.51 11.76 -17.86
CA LEU A 87 -0.82 13.10 -18.34
C LEU A 87 -1.14 14.06 -17.18
N GLN A 88 -1.98 13.63 -16.23
CA GLN A 88 -2.31 14.43 -15.04
C GLN A 88 -1.08 14.70 -14.17
N ALA A 89 -0.22 13.70 -13.97
CA ALA A 89 1.03 13.87 -13.23
C ALA A 89 1.92 14.92 -13.89
N TRP A 90 2.10 14.80 -15.21
CA TRP A 90 2.87 15.75 -16.00
C TRP A 90 2.29 17.17 -15.93
N LEU A 91 0.98 17.34 -16.16
CA LEU A 91 0.32 18.66 -16.08
C LEU A 91 0.44 19.31 -14.70
N ARG A 92 0.48 18.51 -13.63
CA ARG A 92 0.66 18.98 -12.24
C ARG A 92 2.12 19.13 -11.84
N SER A 93 3.07 18.93 -12.76
CA SER A 93 4.51 18.87 -12.47
C SER A 93 4.86 17.90 -11.32
N ALA A 94 4.07 16.84 -11.16
CA ALA A 94 4.26 15.82 -10.14
C ALA A 94 5.12 14.68 -10.69
N ALA A 95 5.95 14.11 -9.81
CA ALA A 95 6.75 12.94 -10.16
C ALA A 95 5.85 11.73 -10.46
N PHE A 96 6.23 10.95 -11.47
CA PHE A 96 5.57 9.70 -11.87
C PHE A 96 6.60 8.59 -11.92
N GLU A 97 6.29 7.46 -11.30
CA GLU A 97 7.17 6.28 -11.25
C GLU A 97 6.82 5.34 -12.41
N ASP A 98 7.70 5.28 -13.41
CA ASP A 98 7.39 4.63 -14.69
C ASP A 98 7.57 3.10 -14.72
N ILE A 99 8.20 2.50 -13.71
CA ILE A 99 8.56 1.07 -13.73
C ILE A 99 7.45 0.22 -13.11
N GLN A 100 6.95 0.60 -11.94
CA GLN A 100 5.92 -0.14 -11.20
C GLN A 100 4.51 0.35 -11.56
N VAL A 101 4.32 1.64 -11.85
CA VAL A 101 3.01 2.18 -12.29
C VAL A 101 2.75 1.84 -13.75
N THR A 102 2.16 0.67 -13.94
CA THR A 102 1.81 0.09 -15.24
C THR A 102 0.31 -0.17 -15.37
N PRO A 103 -0.22 -0.39 -16.59
CA PRO A 103 -1.60 -0.87 -16.76
C PRO A 103 -1.90 -2.16 -15.99
N HIS A 104 -0.90 -3.02 -15.76
CA HIS A 104 -1.06 -4.21 -14.94
C HIS A 104 -1.30 -3.86 -13.46
N LEU A 105 -0.52 -2.93 -12.89
CA LEU A 105 -0.79 -2.43 -11.53
C LEU A 105 -2.21 -1.85 -11.44
N LEU A 106 -2.61 -1.04 -12.41
CA LEU A 106 -3.95 -0.43 -12.41
C LEU A 106 -5.06 -1.48 -12.45
N SER A 107 -4.86 -2.59 -13.17
CA SER A 107 -5.79 -3.72 -13.14
C SER A 107 -5.87 -4.41 -11.77
N GLN A 108 -4.77 -4.44 -11.00
CA GLN A 108 -4.73 -5.06 -9.68
C GLN A 108 -5.38 -4.20 -8.60
N ILE A 109 -5.29 -2.87 -8.71
CA ILE A 109 -5.89 -1.94 -7.74
C ILE A 109 -7.33 -1.56 -8.10
N ALA A 110 -7.82 -1.99 -9.26
CA ALA A 110 -9.23 -1.84 -9.63
C ALA A 110 -10.11 -2.52 -8.57
N ALA A 111 -11.10 -1.77 -8.07
CA ALA A 111 -12.01 -2.24 -7.04
C ALA A 111 -13.45 -2.26 -7.56
N ALA A 112 -14.25 -3.20 -7.07
CA ALA A 112 -15.68 -3.23 -7.35
C ALA A 112 -16.47 -2.21 -6.52
N GLN A 113 -15.96 -1.86 -5.33
CA GLN A 113 -16.58 -0.93 -4.39
C GLN A 113 -15.57 0.14 -3.99
N CYS A 114 -16.06 1.36 -3.76
CA CYS A 114 -15.24 2.45 -3.26
C CYS A 114 -14.85 2.17 -1.79
N PRO A 115 -13.55 2.20 -1.42
CA PRO A 115 -13.15 1.98 -0.04
C PRO A 115 -13.66 3.08 0.93
N VAL A 116 -13.98 4.25 0.39
CA VAL A 116 -14.48 5.40 1.16
C VAL A 116 -15.99 5.37 1.25
N THR A 117 -16.69 5.39 0.10
CA THR A 117 -18.16 5.51 0.08
C THR A 117 -18.90 4.20 0.27
N GLY A 118 -18.25 3.05 0.02
CA GLY A 118 -18.88 1.72 0.03
C GLY A 118 -19.72 1.41 -1.21
N GLU A 119 -19.95 2.38 -2.10
CA GLU A 119 -20.76 2.20 -3.30
C GLU A 119 -20.03 1.42 -4.38
N ARG A 120 -20.79 0.75 -5.25
CA ARG A 120 -20.24 0.10 -6.44
C ARG A 120 -19.61 1.14 -7.38
N LEU A 121 -18.37 0.90 -7.78
CA LEU A 121 -17.68 1.76 -8.73
C LEU A 121 -18.19 1.53 -10.16
N THR A 122 -18.46 2.62 -10.88
CA THR A 122 -18.79 2.62 -12.30
C THR A 122 -17.58 3.03 -13.14
N GLN A 123 -17.67 2.96 -14.47
CA GLN A 123 -16.58 3.36 -15.36
C GLN A 123 -17.12 4.13 -16.56
N GLY A 124 -16.55 5.31 -16.83
CA GLY A 124 -16.83 6.08 -18.04
C GLY A 124 -18.27 6.58 -18.17
N THR A 125 -19.01 6.67 -17.08
CA THR A 125 -20.41 7.14 -17.09
C THR A 125 -20.55 8.64 -16.83
N GLY A 126 -19.49 9.28 -16.31
CA GLY A 126 -19.54 10.65 -15.82
C GLY A 126 -20.21 10.80 -14.45
N HIS A 127 -20.75 9.71 -13.85
CA HIS A 127 -21.37 9.77 -12.54
C HIS A 127 -20.36 9.93 -11.40
N PRO A 128 -20.80 10.44 -10.22
CA PRO A 128 -19.96 10.52 -9.02
C PRO A 128 -19.42 9.17 -8.52
N SER A 129 -20.03 8.06 -8.94
CA SER A 129 -19.59 6.69 -8.63
C SER A 129 -18.46 6.18 -9.54
N ASP A 130 -18.08 6.91 -10.58
CA ASP A 130 -17.03 6.48 -11.49
C ASP A 130 -15.69 6.28 -10.75
N ALA A 131 -15.01 5.20 -11.06
CA ALA A 131 -13.67 4.90 -10.55
C ALA A 131 -12.66 5.90 -11.09
N VAL A 132 -11.91 6.51 -10.18
CA VAL A 132 -10.72 7.32 -10.45
C VAL A 132 -9.54 6.77 -9.65
N ILE A 133 -8.34 6.91 -10.22
CA ILE A 133 -7.10 6.56 -9.54
C ILE A 133 -6.55 7.81 -8.87
N GLU A 134 -6.38 7.77 -7.55
CA GLU A 134 -5.96 8.91 -6.74
C GLU A 134 -4.72 8.58 -5.90
N ARG A 135 -3.88 9.59 -5.64
CA ARG A 135 -2.70 9.44 -4.77
C ARG A 135 -3.11 9.60 -3.31
N LEU A 136 -2.70 8.68 -2.45
CA LEU A 136 -2.98 8.72 -1.01
C LEU A 136 -2.12 9.74 -0.27
N ASN A 137 -0.87 9.91 -0.66
CA ASN A 137 0.02 10.94 -0.19
C ASN A 137 0.34 11.88 -1.35
N PRO A 138 -0.16 13.14 -1.34
CA PRO A 138 0.07 14.08 -2.43
C PRO A 138 1.53 14.56 -2.52
N GLN A 139 2.30 14.44 -1.43
CA GLN A 139 3.73 14.76 -1.39
C GLN A 139 4.59 13.67 -2.03
N ALA A 140 4.04 12.47 -2.21
CA ALA A 140 4.68 11.39 -2.93
C ALA A 140 4.33 11.42 -4.43
N ALA A 141 5.22 10.83 -5.22
CA ALA A 141 5.01 10.55 -6.63
C ALA A 141 3.76 9.70 -6.86
N TYR A 142 3.28 9.72 -8.11
CA TYR A 142 2.41 8.66 -8.61
C TYR A 142 3.22 7.37 -8.65
N ALA A 143 3.11 6.57 -7.59
CA ALA A 143 3.95 5.39 -7.35
C ALA A 143 3.13 4.22 -6.80
N ALA A 144 3.60 2.99 -7.05
CA ALA A 144 2.95 1.81 -6.50
C ALA A 144 2.93 1.86 -4.96
N GLY A 145 1.82 1.42 -4.36
CA GLY A 145 1.60 1.57 -2.92
C GLY A 145 0.95 2.88 -2.50
N ASN A 146 1.09 3.94 -3.31
CA ASN A 146 0.51 5.26 -3.05
C ASN A 146 -0.77 5.51 -3.86
N LEU A 147 -1.20 4.57 -4.70
CA LEU A 147 -2.36 4.73 -5.58
C LEU A 147 -3.52 3.87 -5.11
N VAL A 148 -4.73 4.41 -5.22
CA VAL A 148 -5.98 3.69 -4.93
C VAL A 148 -7.04 4.01 -5.98
N ALA A 149 -7.89 3.04 -6.28
CA ALA A 149 -9.14 3.29 -7.00
C ALA A 149 -10.24 3.70 -6.01
N MET A 150 -10.84 4.87 -6.20
CA MET A 150 -11.98 5.36 -5.42
C MET A 150 -13.01 6.05 -6.31
N SER A 151 -14.17 6.42 -5.77
CA SER A 151 -15.20 7.13 -6.53
C SER A 151 -14.81 8.59 -6.77
N ARG A 152 -15.25 9.17 -7.90
CA ARG A 152 -15.11 10.61 -8.18
C ARG A 152 -15.63 11.47 -7.03
N ARG A 153 -16.72 11.06 -6.38
CA ARG A 153 -17.25 11.76 -5.19
C ARG A 153 -16.23 11.82 -4.05
N ALA A 154 -15.63 10.68 -3.69
CA ALA A 154 -14.63 10.65 -2.62
C ALA A 154 -13.39 11.48 -2.97
N GLN A 155 -12.97 11.42 -4.23
CA GLN A 155 -11.83 12.18 -4.74
C GLN A 155 -12.09 13.70 -4.75
N ALA A 156 -13.28 14.12 -5.22
CA ALA A 156 -13.71 15.50 -5.23
C ALA A 156 -13.86 16.05 -3.80
N ALA A 157 -14.50 15.29 -2.90
CA ALA A 157 -14.60 15.66 -1.50
C ALA A 157 -13.23 15.77 -0.83
N ARG A 158 -12.28 14.90 -1.18
CA ARG A 158 -10.93 15.00 -0.64
C ARG A 158 -10.26 16.32 -1.02
N ALA A 159 -10.35 16.76 -2.28
CA ALA A 159 -9.81 18.04 -2.77
C ALA A 159 -8.39 18.37 -2.29
N GLY A 160 -7.50 17.37 -2.19
CA GLY A 160 -6.12 17.55 -1.71
C GLY A 160 -5.93 17.64 -0.19
N ARG A 161 -7.02 17.55 0.60
CA ARG A 161 -6.95 17.46 2.07
C ARG A 161 -6.13 16.23 2.49
N ASP A 162 -5.30 16.44 3.49
CA ASP A 162 -4.54 15.38 4.15
C ASP A 162 -5.45 14.58 5.12
N TRP A 163 -4.85 13.60 5.79
CA TRP A 163 -5.56 12.74 6.73
C TRP A 163 -6.13 13.52 7.92
N HIS A 164 -5.43 14.55 8.40
CA HIS A 164 -5.82 15.30 9.60
C HIS A 164 -7.01 16.20 9.29
N ALA A 165 -6.97 16.93 8.17
CA ALA A 165 -8.07 17.73 7.68
C ALA A 165 -9.31 16.88 7.38
N ALA A 166 -9.14 15.68 6.82
CA ALA A 166 -10.24 14.73 6.60
C ALA A 166 -10.87 14.25 7.92
N LEU A 167 -10.05 13.95 8.94
CA LEU A 167 -10.55 13.56 10.26
C LEU A 167 -11.29 14.72 10.94
N ALA A 168 -10.81 15.95 10.78
CA ALA A 168 -11.48 17.13 11.29
C ALA A 168 -12.90 17.28 10.72
N GLN A 169 -13.12 16.99 9.42
CA GLN A 169 -14.47 17.01 8.84
C GLN A 169 -15.39 15.96 9.49
N ALA A 170 -14.87 14.76 9.78
CA ALA A 170 -15.66 13.76 10.49
C ALA A 170 -16.09 14.26 11.87
N HIS A 171 -15.17 14.85 12.65
CA HIS A 171 -15.49 15.38 13.98
C HIS A 171 -16.51 16.52 13.94
N ARG A 172 -16.46 17.40 12.93
CA ARG A 172 -17.45 18.48 12.75
C ARG A 172 -18.87 17.94 12.53
N ILE A 173 -19.01 16.91 11.69
CA ILE A 173 -20.28 16.22 11.45
C ILE A 173 -20.77 15.55 12.74
N GLU A 174 -19.90 14.88 13.47
CA GLU A 174 -20.24 14.25 14.75
C GLU A 174 -20.62 15.25 15.84
N GLY A 175 -20.06 16.46 15.78
CA GLY A 175 -20.44 17.61 16.61
C GLY A 175 -21.79 18.24 16.24
N GLY A 176 -22.46 17.76 15.20
CA GLY A 176 -23.79 18.21 14.78
C GLY A 176 -23.80 19.40 13.81
N GLU A 177 -22.66 19.78 13.22
CA GLU A 177 -22.61 20.92 12.29
C GLU A 177 -23.36 20.66 10.97
N ALA A 178 -23.39 19.40 10.51
CA ALA A 178 -24.08 18.98 9.30
C ALA A 178 -24.26 17.45 9.31
N GLU A 179 -25.16 16.92 8.49
CA GLU A 179 -25.27 15.46 8.27
C GLU A 179 -24.16 14.92 7.34
N ALA A 180 -23.70 15.76 6.41
CA ALA A 180 -22.63 15.47 5.46
C ALA A 180 -21.90 16.77 5.07
N ILE A 181 -20.59 16.66 4.80
CA ILE A 181 -19.76 17.76 4.28
C ILE A 181 -19.14 17.30 2.96
N ASP A 182 -19.21 18.13 1.92
CA ASP A 182 -18.77 17.83 0.55
C ASP A 182 -19.35 16.49 0.01
N GLY A 183 -20.56 16.14 0.44
CA GLY A 183 -21.25 14.92 0.02
C GLY A 183 -20.78 13.63 0.68
N LEU A 184 -19.96 13.72 1.74
CA LEU A 184 -19.51 12.59 2.56
C LEU A 184 -20.02 12.68 4.00
N THR A 185 -20.42 11.53 4.57
CA THR A 185 -20.80 11.39 5.98
C THR A 185 -19.58 11.31 6.90
N ALA A 186 -19.76 11.40 8.23
CA ALA A 186 -18.68 11.25 9.20
C ALA A 186 -17.93 9.91 9.07
N GLU A 187 -18.65 8.82 8.80
CA GLU A 187 -18.03 7.51 8.57
C GLU A 187 -17.15 7.51 7.32
N GLN A 188 -17.63 8.10 6.23
CA GLN A 188 -16.90 8.17 4.97
C GLN A 188 -15.66 9.08 5.10
N TRP A 189 -15.77 10.20 5.82
CA TRP A 189 -14.63 11.06 6.15
C TRP A 189 -13.57 10.33 7.00
N ARG A 190 -13.99 9.53 8.00
CA ARG A 190 -13.05 8.68 8.76
C ARG A 190 -12.34 7.67 7.89
N ARG A 191 -13.07 6.97 7.00
CA ARG A 191 -12.47 6.02 6.05
C ARG A 191 -11.45 6.71 5.16
N LEU A 192 -11.76 7.90 4.65
CA LEU A 192 -10.85 8.69 3.83
C LEU A 192 -9.58 9.11 4.59
N ALA A 193 -9.73 9.57 5.84
CA ALA A 193 -8.62 9.94 6.71
C ALA A 193 -7.67 8.76 6.96
N VAL A 194 -8.23 7.61 7.36
CA VAL A 194 -7.47 6.37 7.61
C VAL A 194 -6.78 5.89 6.34
N LEU A 195 -7.48 5.90 5.21
CA LEU A 195 -6.90 5.51 3.92
C LEU A 195 -5.71 6.42 3.52
N ALA A 196 -5.83 7.73 3.70
CA ALA A 196 -4.72 8.67 3.45
C ALA A 196 -3.56 8.46 4.43
N SER A 197 -3.85 8.12 5.68
CA SER A 197 -2.84 7.88 6.72
C SER A 197 -1.93 6.69 6.41
N PHE A 198 -2.42 5.66 5.72
CA PHE A 198 -1.61 4.49 5.36
C PHE A 198 -0.36 4.83 4.53
N ALA A 199 -0.44 5.86 3.69
CA ALA A 199 0.66 6.34 2.85
C ALA A 199 1.30 7.63 3.38
N THR A 200 0.85 8.14 4.53
CA THR A 200 1.41 9.35 5.14
C THR A 200 2.30 8.95 6.30
N PRO A 201 3.57 9.37 6.36
CA PRO A 201 4.42 9.07 7.49
C PRO A 201 3.91 9.82 8.74
N LEU A 202 3.64 9.08 9.81
CA LEU A 202 3.12 9.62 11.07
C LEU A 202 4.03 9.25 12.23
N SER A 203 3.94 10.01 13.33
CA SER A 203 4.47 9.51 14.61
C SER A 203 3.69 8.26 15.06
N HIS A 204 4.33 7.45 15.91
CA HIS A 204 3.70 6.23 16.43
C HIS A 204 2.39 6.55 17.17
N ASP A 205 2.37 7.63 17.94
CA ASP A 205 1.21 8.02 18.75
C ASP A 205 0.04 8.51 17.89
N GLU A 206 0.31 9.33 16.87
CA GLU A 206 -0.70 9.76 15.90
C GLU A 206 -1.29 8.57 15.15
N ALA A 207 -0.43 7.67 14.66
CA ALA A 207 -0.85 6.48 13.95
C ALA A 207 -1.64 5.51 14.84
N ALA A 208 -1.26 5.37 16.11
CA ALA A 208 -1.96 4.54 17.09
C ALA A 208 -3.35 5.11 17.47
N ALA A 209 -3.53 6.43 17.37
CA ALA A 209 -4.80 7.08 17.69
C ALA A 209 -5.89 6.87 16.63
N LEU A 210 -5.51 6.50 15.41
CA LEU A 210 -6.45 6.32 14.30
C LEU A 210 -7.15 4.94 14.37
N PRO A 211 -8.48 4.87 14.21
CA PRO A 211 -9.20 3.60 14.10
C PRO A 211 -8.94 2.96 12.72
N LEU A 212 -8.96 1.63 12.62
CA LEU A 212 -8.92 0.94 11.33
C LEU A 212 -10.29 0.95 10.64
N ALA A 213 -10.79 2.15 10.32
CA ALA A 213 -12.11 2.36 9.71
C ALA A 213 -12.24 1.79 8.29
N VAL A 214 -11.12 1.46 7.65
CA VAL A 214 -11.05 0.83 6.33
C VAL A 214 -9.87 -0.12 6.29
N LEU A 215 -10.04 -1.32 5.72
CA LEU A 215 -8.90 -2.21 5.44
C LEU A 215 -8.15 -1.68 4.21
N PRO A 216 -6.80 -1.80 4.17
CA PRO A 216 -6.03 -1.32 3.03
C PRO A 216 -6.50 -2.02 1.74
N PRO A 217 -6.90 -1.26 0.71
CA PRO A 217 -7.20 -1.81 -0.60
C PRO A 217 -6.00 -2.54 -1.20
N ASN A 218 -6.25 -3.39 -2.19
CA ASN A 218 -5.19 -4.19 -2.80
C ASN A 218 -4.04 -3.30 -3.28
N ARG A 219 -2.81 -3.71 -2.96
CA ARG A 219 -1.54 -3.02 -3.26
C ARG A 219 -1.35 -1.64 -2.61
N VAL A 220 -2.27 -1.13 -1.79
CA VAL A 220 -1.97 0.04 -0.94
C VAL A 220 -0.94 -0.38 0.10
N ARG A 221 0.13 0.41 0.24
CA ARG A 221 1.15 0.18 1.27
C ARG A 221 0.74 0.88 2.56
N VAL A 222 0.83 0.17 3.67
CA VAL A 222 0.65 0.72 5.03
C VAL A 222 2.04 0.94 5.61
N ILE A 223 2.51 2.18 5.60
CA ILE A 223 3.91 2.50 5.91
C ILE A 223 4.16 2.72 7.41
N ASN A 224 3.10 2.94 8.20
CA ASN A 224 3.22 3.12 9.65
C ASN A 224 3.14 1.74 10.35
N PRO A 225 4.18 1.30 11.09
CA PRO A 225 4.24 -0.04 11.65
C PRO A 225 3.06 -0.40 12.57
N VAL A 226 2.62 0.57 13.39
CA VAL A 226 1.51 0.38 14.31
C VAL A 226 0.17 0.19 13.58
N GLN A 227 -0.04 0.85 12.43
CA GLN A 227 -1.21 0.62 11.57
C GLN A 227 -1.10 -0.70 10.81
N ALA A 228 0.10 -1.09 10.36
CA ALA A 228 0.32 -2.40 9.78
C ALA A 228 -0.02 -3.52 10.79
N LEU A 229 0.30 -3.31 12.08
CA LEU A 229 -0.12 -4.19 13.16
C LEU A 229 -1.64 -4.23 13.34
N GLN A 230 -2.34 -3.08 13.26
CA GLN A 230 -3.82 -3.07 13.28
C GLN A 230 -4.40 -3.97 12.19
N VAL A 231 -3.87 -3.86 10.97
CA VAL A 231 -4.32 -4.65 9.82
C VAL A 231 -4.08 -6.13 10.06
N VAL A 232 -2.85 -6.52 10.41
CA VAL A 232 -2.47 -7.93 10.61
C VAL A 232 -3.28 -8.57 11.73
N LEU A 233 -3.55 -7.85 12.82
CA LEU A 233 -4.36 -8.37 13.93
C LEU A 233 -5.86 -8.44 13.61
N THR A 234 -6.34 -7.63 12.66
CA THR A 234 -7.75 -7.61 12.24
C THR A 234 -8.06 -8.70 11.20
N LEU A 235 -7.11 -9.04 10.32
CA LEU A 235 -7.35 -9.98 9.22
C LEU A 235 -7.84 -11.38 9.64
N PRO A 236 -7.37 -12.01 10.73
CA PRO A 236 -7.94 -13.28 11.20
C PRO A 236 -9.44 -13.20 11.53
N PHE A 237 -9.93 -12.00 11.88
CA PHE A 237 -11.34 -11.79 12.18
C PHE A 237 -12.21 -11.69 10.93
N THR A 238 -11.63 -11.45 9.75
CA THR A 238 -12.38 -11.35 8.48
C THR A 238 -12.67 -12.72 7.85
N ARG A 239 -12.11 -13.80 8.42
CA ARG A 239 -12.23 -15.17 7.93
C ARG A 239 -12.79 -16.12 8.98
N ALA A 240 -13.58 -17.10 8.56
CA ALA A 240 -14.18 -18.10 9.45
C ALA A 240 -13.13 -19.05 10.07
N ASP A 241 -12.09 -19.38 9.33
CA ASP A 241 -11.11 -20.43 9.62
C ASP A 241 -9.83 -19.94 10.34
N ALA A 242 -9.67 -18.63 10.51
CA ALA A 242 -8.40 -18.04 10.96
C ALA A 242 -8.32 -17.74 12.47
N LEU A 243 -9.38 -17.99 13.25
CA LEU A 243 -9.37 -17.75 14.71
C LEU A 243 -8.35 -18.58 15.50
N PRO A 244 -8.03 -19.84 15.13
CA PRO A 244 -6.96 -20.58 15.80
C PRO A 244 -5.58 -19.91 15.70
N LEU A 245 -5.38 -18.99 14.75
CA LEU A 245 -4.13 -18.24 14.61
C LEU A 245 -3.88 -17.27 15.77
N LEU A 246 -4.90 -16.92 16.57
CA LEU A 246 -4.73 -15.93 17.65
C LEU A 246 -3.78 -16.39 18.76
N ALA A 247 -3.75 -17.69 19.07
CA ALA A 247 -2.86 -18.25 20.08
C ALA A 247 -1.36 -18.13 19.69
N PRO A 248 -0.91 -18.57 18.50
CA PRO A 248 0.48 -18.37 18.09
C PRO A 248 0.85 -16.90 17.91
N MET A 249 -0.11 -16.00 17.61
CA MET A 249 0.15 -14.55 17.63
C MET A 249 0.51 -14.05 19.03
N ALA A 250 -0.23 -14.45 20.06
CA ALA A 250 0.00 -14.03 21.45
C ALA A 250 1.41 -14.36 21.96
N ALA A 251 1.96 -15.49 21.50
CA ALA A 251 3.31 -15.93 21.85
C ALA A 251 4.42 -15.02 21.32
N LEU A 252 4.16 -14.28 20.24
CA LEU A 252 5.10 -13.32 19.64
C LEU A 252 5.05 -11.95 20.31
N VAL A 253 3.96 -11.64 21.02
CA VAL A 253 3.81 -10.35 21.69
C VAL A 253 4.79 -10.24 22.87
N PRO A 254 5.52 -9.11 23.00
CA PRO A 254 6.39 -8.86 24.14
C PRO A 254 5.65 -9.05 25.47
N ALA A 255 6.36 -9.60 26.47
CA ALA A 255 5.75 -9.99 27.74
C ALA A 255 5.01 -8.82 28.44
N HIS A 256 5.56 -7.60 28.37
CA HIS A 256 4.96 -6.41 28.96
C HIS A 256 3.66 -5.96 28.26
N ALA A 257 3.50 -6.26 26.96
CA ALA A 257 2.33 -5.86 26.17
C ALA A 257 1.25 -6.97 26.08
N ARG A 258 1.59 -8.20 26.50
CA ARG A 258 0.71 -9.37 26.39
C ARG A 258 -0.65 -9.21 27.11
N PRO A 259 -0.74 -8.63 28.32
CA PRO A 259 -2.04 -8.39 28.95
C PRO A 259 -2.94 -7.46 28.12
N ALA A 260 -2.39 -6.37 27.59
CA ALA A 260 -3.12 -5.43 26.74
C ALA A 260 -3.58 -6.11 25.43
N PHE A 261 -2.73 -6.95 24.85
CA PHE A 261 -3.06 -7.75 23.67
C PHE A 261 -4.26 -8.66 23.93
N HIS A 262 -4.26 -9.47 25.00
CA HIS A 262 -5.37 -10.36 25.28
C HIS A 262 -6.69 -9.60 25.45
N VAL A 263 -6.69 -8.51 26.21
CA VAL A 263 -7.88 -7.67 26.39
C VAL A 263 -8.39 -7.12 25.05
N PHE A 264 -7.49 -6.66 24.19
CA PHE A 264 -7.85 -6.17 22.86
C PHE A 264 -8.44 -7.27 21.97
N MET A 265 -7.79 -8.43 21.88
CA MET A 265 -8.25 -9.54 21.04
C MET A 265 -9.58 -10.11 21.50
N THR A 266 -9.80 -10.24 22.81
CA THR A 266 -11.11 -10.64 23.36
C THR A 266 -12.19 -9.60 23.03
N THR A 267 -11.86 -8.31 23.09
CA THR A 267 -12.81 -7.24 22.71
C THR A 267 -13.19 -7.33 21.24
N LEU A 268 -12.22 -7.55 20.33
CA LEU A 268 -12.51 -7.76 18.90
C LEU A 268 -13.33 -9.02 18.65
N LEU A 269 -13.03 -10.13 19.36
CA LEU A 269 -13.81 -11.36 19.25
C LEU A 269 -15.27 -11.15 19.67
N SER A 270 -15.51 -10.44 20.77
CA SER A 270 -16.87 -10.10 21.21
C SER A 270 -17.61 -9.26 20.17
N ARG A 271 -16.94 -8.30 19.52
CA ARG A 271 -17.55 -7.50 18.44
C ARG A 271 -17.84 -8.32 17.20
N ARG A 272 -16.95 -9.25 16.83
CA ARG A 272 -17.19 -10.21 15.74
C ARG A 272 -18.43 -11.07 16.02
N VAL A 273 -18.57 -11.61 17.24
CA VAL A 273 -19.73 -12.43 17.61
C VAL A 273 -21.01 -11.61 17.63
N ALA A 274 -20.97 -10.38 18.16
CA ALA A 274 -22.12 -9.47 18.18
C ALA A 274 -22.58 -9.06 16.77
N GLY A 275 -21.66 -9.00 15.79
CA GLY A 275 -21.97 -8.74 14.38
C GLY A 275 -22.71 -9.87 13.66
N GLY A 276 -22.98 -11.00 14.33
CA GLY A 276 -23.66 -12.17 13.75
C GLY A 276 -22.73 -13.04 12.90
N GLN A 277 -23.32 -13.98 12.15
CA GLN A 277 -22.60 -14.78 11.16
C GLN A 277 -22.78 -14.17 9.76
N PRO A 278 -21.90 -13.27 9.30
CA PRO A 278 -21.90 -12.87 7.90
C PRO A 278 -21.46 -14.06 7.03
N TRP A 279 -22.19 -14.29 5.94
CA TRP A 279 -22.08 -15.49 5.11
C TRP A 279 -20.90 -15.42 4.11
N ASN A 280 -20.18 -14.31 4.07
CA ASN A 280 -19.02 -14.12 3.20
C ASN A 280 -17.96 -13.21 3.84
N GLY A 281 -16.72 -13.31 3.35
CA GLY A 281 -15.58 -12.56 3.87
C GLY A 281 -15.67 -11.03 3.69
N ALA A 282 -16.39 -10.54 2.69
CA ALA A 282 -16.56 -9.11 2.45
C ALA A 282 -17.45 -8.46 3.54
N ALA A 283 -18.56 -9.11 3.89
CA ALA A 283 -19.43 -8.69 4.97
C ALA A 283 -18.71 -8.75 6.32
N MET A 284 -17.87 -9.78 6.56
CA MET A 284 -17.05 -9.84 7.77
C MET A 284 -16.00 -8.72 7.82
N ALA A 285 -15.34 -8.42 6.70
CA ALA A 285 -14.41 -7.31 6.60
C ALA A 285 -15.08 -5.96 6.92
N GLN A 286 -16.30 -5.73 6.42
CA GLN A 286 -17.09 -4.55 6.74
C GLN A 286 -17.48 -4.50 8.23
N ALA A 287 -17.94 -5.61 8.80
CA ALA A 287 -18.29 -5.68 10.22
C ALA A 287 -17.08 -5.37 11.11
N MET A 288 -15.90 -5.87 10.76
CA MET A 288 -14.67 -5.56 11.50
C MET A 288 -14.25 -4.09 11.36
N GLN A 289 -14.39 -3.48 10.18
CA GLN A 289 -14.15 -2.05 9.99
C GLN A 289 -15.12 -1.20 10.85
N GLN A 290 -16.38 -1.60 10.95
CA GLN A 290 -17.36 -0.95 11.83
C GLN A 290 -17.04 -1.16 13.31
N ALA A 291 -16.54 -2.34 13.70
CA ALA A 291 -16.12 -2.60 15.08
C ALA A 291 -15.02 -1.64 15.55
N TRP A 292 -14.14 -1.19 14.64
CA TRP A 292 -13.12 -0.19 14.94
C TRP A 292 -13.67 1.21 15.22
N ALA A 293 -14.92 1.51 14.85
CA ALA A 293 -15.59 2.75 15.24
C ALA A 293 -16.05 2.74 16.72
N ASP A 294 -16.03 1.58 17.39
CA ASP A 294 -16.40 1.47 18.79
C ASP A 294 -15.34 2.09 19.71
N PRO A 295 -15.69 3.07 20.58
CA PRO A 295 -14.75 3.70 21.50
C PRO A 295 -14.02 2.71 22.42
N LEU A 296 -14.65 1.61 22.82
CA LEU A 296 -14.02 0.58 23.64
C LEU A 296 -12.92 -0.15 22.86
N VAL A 297 -13.18 -0.53 21.61
CA VAL A 297 -12.17 -1.18 20.75
C VAL A 297 -10.97 -0.26 20.58
N LEU A 298 -11.21 1.01 20.25
CA LEU A 298 -10.15 1.99 20.06
C LEU A 298 -9.34 2.22 21.34
N ARG A 299 -9.98 2.34 22.51
CA ARG A 299 -9.28 2.48 23.80
C ARG A 299 -8.43 1.26 24.14
N ARG A 300 -8.92 0.04 23.88
CA ARG A 300 -8.14 -1.20 24.13
C ARG A 300 -6.98 -1.33 23.15
N TRP A 301 -7.20 -0.97 21.89
CA TRP A 301 -6.15 -0.86 20.90
C TRP A 301 -5.06 0.12 21.33
N GLN A 302 -5.42 1.36 21.67
CA GLN A 302 -4.45 2.39 22.07
C GLN A 302 -3.60 1.93 23.27
N ARG A 303 -4.20 1.24 24.25
CA ARG A 303 -3.43 0.65 25.36
C ARG A 303 -2.39 -0.37 24.91
N LEU A 304 -2.71 -1.21 23.93
CA LEU A 304 -1.74 -2.15 23.34
C LEU A 304 -0.69 -1.39 22.52
N ALA A 305 -1.13 -0.49 21.64
CA ALA A 305 -0.29 0.23 20.71
C ALA A 305 0.74 1.12 21.44
N LEU A 306 0.31 1.83 22.48
CA LEU A 306 1.18 2.69 23.29
C LEU A 306 2.05 1.91 24.30
N ALA A 307 1.72 0.64 24.56
CA ALA A 307 2.62 -0.25 25.30
C ALA A 307 3.78 -0.77 24.44
N LEU A 308 3.72 -0.58 23.11
CA LEU A 308 4.74 -0.98 22.15
C LEU A 308 5.44 0.26 21.59
N THR A 309 6.73 0.15 21.32
CA THR A 309 7.46 1.10 20.47
C THR A 309 7.19 0.84 18.99
N ALA A 310 7.48 1.82 18.12
CA ALA A 310 7.39 1.64 16.66
C ALA A 310 8.23 0.46 16.16
N ALA A 311 9.43 0.28 16.70
CA ALA A 311 10.33 -0.83 16.36
C ALA A 311 9.83 -2.18 16.87
N GLU A 312 9.09 -2.24 17.97
CA GLU A 312 8.42 -3.47 18.43
C GLU A 312 7.23 -3.82 17.56
N ALA A 313 6.42 -2.83 17.18
CA ALA A 313 5.31 -3.02 16.24
C ALA A 313 5.81 -3.55 14.89
N GLU A 314 6.88 -2.96 14.35
CA GLU A 314 7.51 -3.42 13.10
C GLU A 314 8.01 -4.86 13.20
N ARG A 315 8.80 -5.18 14.23
CA ARG A 315 9.30 -6.55 14.45
C ARG A 315 8.17 -7.56 14.60
N LEU A 316 7.11 -7.19 15.32
CA LEU A 316 5.94 -8.05 15.50
C LEU A 316 5.23 -8.31 14.16
N VAL A 317 5.02 -7.27 13.34
CA VAL A 317 4.46 -7.42 11.99
C VAL A 317 5.33 -8.34 11.12
N GLN A 318 6.65 -8.13 11.11
CA GLN A 318 7.60 -8.97 10.37
C GLN A 318 7.51 -10.45 10.79
N GLN A 319 7.50 -10.72 12.10
CA GLN A 319 7.39 -12.08 12.64
C GLN A 319 6.03 -12.73 12.32
N LEU A 320 4.94 -11.97 12.42
CA LEU A 320 3.60 -12.44 12.10
C LEU A 320 3.47 -12.78 10.61
N THR A 321 3.96 -11.93 9.72
CA THR A 321 3.95 -12.16 8.28
C THR A 321 4.87 -13.31 7.88
N ALA A 322 6.08 -13.40 8.43
CA ALA A 322 7.01 -14.49 8.14
C ALA A 322 6.47 -15.87 8.54
N ARG A 323 5.60 -15.93 9.56
CA ARG A 323 4.91 -17.16 9.98
C ARG A 323 3.55 -17.38 9.32
N GLY A 324 3.17 -16.53 8.36
CA GLY A 324 1.87 -16.63 7.67
C GLY A 324 0.65 -16.31 8.55
N LEU A 325 0.86 -15.78 9.76
CA LEU A 325 -0.22 -15.54 10.73
C LEU A 325 -1.10 -14.34 10.33
N GLY A 326 -0.57 -13.39 9.55
CA GLY A 326 -1.32 -12.24 9.04
C GLY A 326 -2.18 -12.51 7.80
N GLY A 327 -2.22 -13.74 7.29
CA GLY A 327 -2.88 -14.10 6.03
C GLY A 327 -1.92 -14.11 4.82
N GLU A 328 -2.24 -14.95 3.84
CA GLU A 328 -1.36 -15.30 2.70
C GLU A 328 -1.03 -14.13 1.77
N SER A 329 -1.83 -13.06 1.78
CA SER A 329 -1.67 -11.91 0.89
C SER A 329 -0.84 -10.78 1.50
N VAL A 330 -0.51 -10.83 2.79
CA VAL A 330 0.25 -9.77 3.47
C VAL A 330 1.73 -9.95 3.18
N ARG A 331 2.38 -8.87 2.73
CA ARG A 331 3.83 -8.80 2.57
C ARG A 331 4.36 -7.67 3.44
N CYS A 332 5.39 -7.96 4.21
CA CYS A 332 6.11 -6.95 4.96
C CYS A 332 7.27 -6.45 4.10
N LEU A 333 7.39 -5.13 3.99
CA LEU A 333 8.50 -4.43 3.37
C LEU A 333 9.07 -3.50 4.44
N ASP A 334 10.38 -3.30 4.45
CA ASP A 334 10.94 -2.20 5.25
C ASP A 334 10.48 -0.84 4.71
N PHE A 335 10.65 0.23 5.49
CA PHE A 335 10.19 1.56 5.09
C PHE A 335 10.80 2.05 3.77
N MET A 336 12.09 1.77 3.53
CA MET A 336 12.78 2.22 2.32
C MET A 336 12.24 1.50 1.08
N GLN A 337 12.01 0.19 1.18
CA GLN A 337 11.38 -0.61 0.14
C GLN A 337 9.91 -0.22 -0.05
N ALA A 338 9.20 0.09 1.03
CA ALA A 338 7.80 0.50 0.99
C ALA A 338 7.62 1.90 0.37
N THR A 339 8.64 2.74 0.37
CA THR A 339 8.62 4.09 -0.22
C THR A 339 9.49 4.21 -1.47
N ASP A 340 10.04 3.10 -1.96
CA ASP A 340 10.81 3.09 -3.20
C ASP A 340 9.96 3.60 -4.36
N GLY A 341 10.55 4.52 -5.14
CA GLY A 341 9.88 5.24 -6.22
C GLY A 341 8.95 6.38 -5.81
N TRP A 342 8.75 6.65 -4.51
CA TRP A 342 7.82 7.70 -4.05
C TRP A 342 8.42 9.10 -4.14
N GLY A 343 9.74 9.25 -4.26
CA GLY A 343 10.39 10.54 -4.41
C GLY A 343 10.18 11.50 -3.24
N LEU A 344 9.92 10.98 -2.04
CA LEU A 344 9.81 11.77 -0.82
C LEU A 344 11.19 12.39 -0.50
N ALA A 345 11.32 13.72 -0.63
CA ALA A 345 12.47 14.44 -0.10
C ALA A 345 12.41 14.42 1.44
N ASP A 346 13.54 14.08 2.08
CA ASP A 346 13.73 14.04 3.53
C ASP A 346 12.52 13.66 4.39
N ALA A 347 12.18 12.36 4.38
CA ALA A 347 11.35 11.78 5.43
C ALA A 347 11.97 12.09 6.82
N PRO A 348 11.16 12.48 7.82
CA PRO A 348 11.67 12.92 9.12
C PRO A 348 12.57 11.86 9.76
N ALA A 349 13.67 12.31 10.37
CA ALA A 349 14.73 11.46 10.91
C ALA A 349 14.23 10.35 11.87
N ALA A 350 13.11 10.57 12.56
CA ALA A 350 12.47 9.58 13.44
C ALA A 350 12.10 8.26 12.73
N LEU A 351 11.77 8.29 11.44
CA LEU A 351 11.50 7.08 10.63
C LEU A 351 12.77 6.44 10.07
N ARG A 352 13.85 7.23 9.89
CA ARG A 352 15.16 6.74 9.42
C ARG A 352 15.93 6.00 10.52
N VAL A 353 15.79 6.40 11.78
CA VAL A 353 16.51 5.80 12.92
C VAL A 353 16.11 4.34 13.17
N ALA A 354 14.86 3.94 12.90
CA ALA A 354 14.42 2.55 12.99
C ALA A 354 15.06 1.65 11.90
N ALA A 355 15.24 2.17 10.68
CA ALA A 355 15.83 1.43 9.56
C ALA A 355 17.34 1.21 9.72
N VAL A 356 18.08 2.14 10.33
CA VAL A 356 19.53 2.02 10.55
C VAL A 356 19.86 1.10 11.73
N ALA A 357 19.03 1.08 12.78
CA ALA A 357 19.22 0.22 13.95
C ALA A 357 19.02 -1.29 13.68
N SER A 358 18.47 -1.65 12.51
CA SER A 358 18.13 -3.03 12.13
C SER A 358 19.19 -3.74 11.28
N ARG A 359 20.35 -3.12 11.03
CA ARG A 359 21.49 -3.82 10.40
C ARG A 359 22.21 -4.67 11.44
N PRO A 360 22.21 -6.02 11.34
CA PRO A 360 23.13 -6.81 12.14
C PRO A 360 24.56 -6.48 11.67
N ALA A 361 25.35 -5.92 12.57
CA ALA A 361 26.78 -5.77 12.38
C ALA A 361 27.42 -7.16 12.28
N GLY A 362 28.08 -7.43 11.15
CA GLY A 362 29.11 -8.46 11.04
C GLY A 362 28.62 -9.89 10.77
N SER A 363 28.75 -10.31 9.51
CA SER A 363 29.23 -11.68 9.25
C SER A 363 30.28 -11.60 8.15
N ALA A 364 31.52 -11.44 8.59
CA ALA A 364 32.70 -11.69 7.79
C ALA A 364 33.45 -12.86 8.44
N VAL A 365 33.85 -13.83 7.60
CA VAL A 365 34.84 -14.90 7.86
C VAL A 365 34.28 -16.06 8.72
N ALA A 366 34.42 -17.36 8.41
CA ALA A 366 35.43 -18.06 7.63
C ALA A 366 34.87 -19.33 6.94
N THR A 367 35.35 -19.57 5.73
CA THR A 367 35.37 -20.84 5.03
C THR A 367 36.26 -21.84 5.79
N ARG A 368 35.74 -23.03 6.14
CA ARG A 368 36.59 -24.24 6.21
C ARG A 368 35.78 -25.52 6.06
N ALA A 369 36.28 -26.35 5.15
CA ALA A 369 35.78 -27.64 4.75
C ALA A 369 35.91 -28.73 5.82
N ARG A 370 35.02 -29.73 5.74
CA ARG A 370 35.16 -31.18 6.06
C ARG A 370 33.77 -31.78 5.82
N GLY A 371 33.55 -32.59 4.78
CA GLY A 371 33.91 -34.01 4.72
C GLY A 371 32.67 -34.85 5.08
N PRO A 372 32.17 -35.76 4.22
CA PRO A 372 30.88 -36.46 4.43
C PRO A 372 31.06 -37.74 5.27
N VAL A 373 29.94 -38.49 5.46
CA VAL A 373 29.80 -39.93 5.86
C VAL A 373 29.13 -40.10 7.25
N PRO A 374 28.25 -41.10 7.51
CA PRO A 374 27.16 -41.69 6.72
C PRO A 374 25.86 -41.98 7.54
N ARG A 375 24.85 -42.52 6.85
CA ARG A 375 23.65 -43.18 7.39
C ARG A 375 24.00 -44.41 8.23
N LEU A 376 23.23 -44.63 9.32
CA LEU A 376 22.95 -45.96 9.88
C LEU A 376 21.60 -45.92 10.64
N ALA A 377 20.62 -46.62 10.09
CA ALA A 377 19.58 -47.38 10.81
C ALA A 377 19.81 -48.86 10.40
N PRO A 378 19.17 -49.89 10.99
CA PRO A 378 18.10 -49.91 11.99
C PRO A 378 18.35 -50.95 13.12
N ALA A 379 17.43 -51.08 14.08
CA ALA A 379 17.16 -52.38 14.71
C ALA A 379 15.75 -52.41 15.33
N ALA A 380 15.00 -53.44 14.95
CA ALA A 380 13.71 -53.82 15.51
C ALA A 380 13.90 -54.99 16.49
N THR A 381 13.15 -54.97 17.59
CA THR A 381 12.76 -56.09 18.47
C THR A 381 11.57 -55.55 19.29
N GLY A 382 10.37 -56.12 19.40
CA GLY A 382 9.91 -57.50 19.24
C GLY A 382 9.58 -58.11 20.63
N GLY A 383 8.29 -58.33 20.93
CA GLY A 383 7.78 -59.15 22.07
C GLY A 383 6.91 -58.39 23.08
N SER A 384 5.57 -58.55 23.15
CA SER A 384 4.77 -59.68 23.69
C SER A 384 4.84 -59.75 25.24
N ALA A 385 3.83 -59.95 26.10
CA ALA A 385 2.39 -60.29 26.08
C ALA A 385 1.81 -59.89 27.48
N ALA A 386 0.53 -59.53 27.63
CA ALA A 386 -0.57 -60.34 28.21
C ALA A 386 -0.96 -60.09 29.70
N HIS A 387 -2.28 -60.17 29.95
CA HIS A 387 -3.06 -60.36 31.19
C HIS A 387 -3.11 -59.22 32.24
N ARG A 388 -4.26 -58.60 32.58
CA ARG A 388 -5.60 -59.03 33.11
C ARG A 388 -5.57 -59.30 34.63
N VAL A 389 -6.60 -58.76 35.31
CA VAL A 389 -6.99 -58.84 36.75
C VAL A 389 -6.39 -57.65 37.54
N GLU A 390 -7.13 -56.77 38.21
CA GLU A 390 -8.45 -56.80 38.88
C GLU A 390 -9.44 -55.72 38.40
#